data_AF-A0A0T6AHD5-F1
#
_entry.id   AF-A0A0T6AHD5-F1
#
_cell.length_a   1.000
_cell.length_b   1.000
_cell.length_c   1.000
_cell.angle_alpha   90.00
_cell.angle_beta   90.00
_cell.angle_gamma   90.00
#
_symmetry.space_group_name_H-M   'P 1'
#
loop_
_entity.id
_entity.type
_entity.pdbx_description
1 polymer ?
#
loop_
_entity_poly.entity_id
_entity_poly.type
_entity_poly.pdbx_seq_one_letter_code
_entity_poly.pdbx_strand_id
1 'polypeptide(L)'
;MTREAIDGISAPGGRARVVRAVSWMVLFAALHGGFRYFGRRGMLVNASRVEMRLRRDLLFHVIRLPLAFFGRTPTGDVMSRLTNDVSAVWLFLGPGLLILAGTAISYVLALFFMARISVMLTLVSLALAPVVVITSREYGRAFHRYHRKAQESLAAMNAALQENIAGIRLVKAYGLEGQEEKRFHRACREYYRQNVSVSKTSAAFHGAIGLLAGIGVALVLLLGAWLVIRGRLTLGGFVAFNAYLAMLSFPTMALGWVINLFQRGGSAMGRINEFLGIPAEPREPSLFPPRKVPDAPFLEVSDLSFAYEGQDRGEALRGITFSLRKGEIAGLVGQTGSGKTTLFSLLLRLYPVPPGTVFLEGRDVSAIPLDEVRRAVSLVSQDPFLFSDTILANIGFGRDVPDEEDARRAASMARFLAEIEEMPGGMHAVIGERGISLSGGQKQRATIARALCAGGELLLLDDALSAVDSETEQEIFREILSVRGGRTVLFSTHRMASLSRCDRILVLEGGRIVEEGTHDLLLSRAGAYFDLYSRQLLVRELEAAP
;
A
#
# COMPACT_ATOMS: atom_id res chain seq x y z
N MET A 1 33.59 -36.73 -23.28
CA MET A 1 34.59 -35.84 -22.64
C MET A 1 35.12 -36.41 -21.34
N THR A 2 34.44 -36.32 -20.18
CA THR A 2 34.99 -36.87 -18.91
C THR A 2 35.27 -38.37 -18.99
N ARG A 3 34.35 -39.14 -19.59
CA ARG A 3 34.55 -40.56 -19.92
C ARG A 3 35.79 -40.78 -20.80
N GLU A 4 35.94 -40.02 -21.89
CA GLU A 4 37.06 -40.16 -22.83
C GLU A 4 38.40 -39.72 -22.23
N ALA A 5 38.40 -38.72 -21.34
CA ALA A 5 39.60 -38.29 -20.63
C ALA A 5 40.07 -39.38 -19.66
N ILE A 6 39.15 -39.97 -18.88
CA ILE A 6 39.46 -41.04 -17.92
C ILE A 6 39.86 -42.33 -18.66
N ASP A 7 39.06 -42.77 -19.63
CA ASP A 7 39.34 -43.97 -20.43
C ASP A 7 40.64 -43.78 -21.26
N GLY A 8 41.02 -42.53 -21.57
CA GLY A 8 42.24 -42.18 -22.29
C GLY A 8 43.52 -42.20 -21.46
N ILE A 9 43.46 -42.00 -20.14
CA ILE A 9 44.63 -42.03 -19.24
C ILE A 9 45.29 -43.43 -19.22
N SER A 10 44.49 -44.47 -19.36
CA SER A 10 44.93 -45.87 -19.30
C SER A 10 45.35 -46.47 -20.65
N ALA A 11 45.28 -45.71 -21.76
CA ALA A 11 45.51 -46.21 -23.11
C ALA A 11 46.81 -45.65 -23.76
N PRO A 12 47.53 -46.42 -24.60
CA PRO A 12 48.67 -45.92 -25.34
C PRO A 12 48.25 -44.80 -26.31
N GLY A 13 48.98 -43.67 -26.29
CA GLY A 13 48.59 -42.41 -26.98
C GLY A 13 47.63 -41.50 -26.19
N GLY A 14 47.42 -41.79 -24.89
CA GLY A 14 46.45 -41.11 -24.02
C GLY A 14 46.60 -39.59 -23.88
N ARG A 15 47.83 -39.05 -23.86
CA ARG A 15 48.09 -37.61 -23.64
C ARG A 15 47.37 -36.71 -24.64
N ALA A 16 47.41 -37.04 -25.94
CA ALA A 16 46.76 -36.23 -26.97
C ALA A 16 45.22 -36.27 -26.89
N ARG A 17 44.65 -37.41 -26.49
CA ARG A 17 43.20 -37.56 -26.25
C ARG A 17 42.75 -36.78 -25.01
N VAL A 18 43.54 -36.83 -23.94
CA VAL A 18 43.28 -36.07 -22.70
C VAL A 18 43.34 -34.57 -22.96
N VAL A 19 44.38 -34.06 -23.63
CA VAL A 19 44.49 -32.63 -23.97
C VAL A 19 43.29 -32.17 -24.80
N ARG A 20 42.91 -32.93 -25.84
CA ARG A 20 41.73 -32.61 -26.67
C ARG A 20 40.44 -32.59 -25.85
N ALA A 21 40.22 -33.58 -24.98
CA ALA A 21 39.04 -33.66 -24.14
C ALA A 21 38.97 -32.48 -23.15
N VAL A 22 40.10 -32.12 -22.53
CA VAL A 22 40.18 -30.98 -21.60
C VAL A 22 39.96 -29.66 -22.33
N SER A 23 40.56 -29.45 -23.51
CA SER A 23 40.31 -28.25 -24.32
C SER A 23 38.83 -28.07 -24.67
N TRP A 24 38.17 -29.15 -25.07
CA TRP A 24 36.73 -29.12 -25.30
C TRP A 24 35.93 -28.83 -24.02
N MET A 25 36.30 -29.42 -22.88
CA MET A 25 35.64 -29.14 -21.59
C MET A 25 35.76 -27.65 -21.21
N VAL A 26 36.92 -27.04 -21.38
CA VAL A 26 37.13 -25.60 -21.13
C VAL A 26 36.29 -24.75 -22.07
N LEU A 27 36.29 -25.07 -23.37
CA LEU A 27 35.49 -24.34 -24.35
C LEU A 27 33.99 -24.44 -24.05
N PHE A 28 33.47 -25.64 -23.77
CA PHE A 28 32.06 -25.83 -23.39
C PHE A 28 31.72 -25.15 -22.06
N ALA A 29 32.63 -25.15 -21.08
CA ALA A 29 32.44 -24.42 -19.83
C ALA A 29 32.35 -22.91 -20.06
N ALA A 30 33.21 -22.34 -20.92
CA ALA A 30 33.17 -20.93 -21.29
C ALA A 30 31.88 -20.57 -22.04
N LEU A 31 31.49 -21.36 -23.04
CA LEU A 31 30.24 -21.17 -23.79
C LEU A 31 29.01 -21.28 -22.88
N HIS A 32 28.95 -22.29 -22.01
CA HIS A 32 27.89 -22.47 -21.04
C HIS A 32 27.85 -21.31 -20.04
N GLY A 33 29.00 -20.83 -19.55
CA GLY A 33 29.10 -19.66 -18.69
C GLY A 33 28.55 -18.39 -19.36
N GLY A 34 28.94 -18.14 -20.62
CA GLY A 34 28.43 -17.04 -21.43
C GLY A 34 26.92 -17.13 -21.63
N PHE A 35 26.41 -18.28 -22.08
CA PHE A 35 24.98 -18.51 -22.25
C PHE A 35 24.19 -18.29 -20.96
N ARG A 36 24.68 -18.81 -19.83
CA ARG A 36 24.05 -18.58 -18.51
C ARG A 36 24.08 -17.12 -18.10
N TYR A 37 25.17 -16.40 -18.35
CA TYR A 37 25.26 -14.98 -18.04
C TYR A 37 24.24 -14.17 -18.84
N PHE A 38 24.23 -14.31 -20.16
CA PHE A 38 23.30 -13.57 -21.03
C PHE A 38 21.85 -13.98 -20.80
N GLY A 39 21.56 -15.28 -20.64
CA GLY A 39 20.23 -15.78 -20.34
C GLY A 39 19.70 -15.27 -18.99
N ARG A 40 20.53 -15.33 -17.93
CA ARG A 40 20.18 -14.81 -16.61
C ARG A 40 19.96 -13.30 -16.64
N ARG A 41 20.85 -12.55 -17.29
CA ARG A 41 20.72 -11.09 -17.44
C ARG A 41 19.44 -10.73 -18.19
N GLY A 42 19.18 -11.38 -19.32
CA GLY A 42 17.97 -11.13 -20.12
C GLY A 42 16.69 -11.40 -19.35
N MET A 43 16.60 -12.55 -18.65
CA MET A 43 15.42 -12.88 -17.84
C MET A 43 15.22 -11.91 -16.67
N LEU A 44 16.27 -11.61 -15.89
CA LEU A 44 16.14 -10.72 -14.73
C LEU A 44 15.78 -9.30 -15.13
N VAL A 45 16.37 -8.77 -16.21
CA VAL A 45 16.03 -7.43 -16.71
C VAL A 45 14.58 -7.37 -17.19
N ASN A 46 14.10 -8.38 -17.91
CA ASN A 46 12.70 -8.43 -18.34
C ASN A 46 11.74 -8.58 -17.15
N ALA A 47 12.08 -9.40 -16.14
CA ALA A 47 11.30 -9.50 -14.92
C ALA A 47 11.18 -8.15 -14.19
N SER A 48 12.29 -7.40 -14.06
CA SER A 48 12.27 -6.06 -13.46
C SER A 48 11.47 -5.04 -14.28
N ARG A 49 11.42 -5.16 -15.61
CA ARG A 49 10.53 -4.32 -16.44
C ARG A 49 9.05 -4.62 -16.19
N VAL A 50 8.70 -5.89 -16.01
CA VAL A 50 7.32 -6.30 -15.65
C VAL A 50 6.97 -5.75 -14.27
N GLU A 51 7.87 -5.89 -13.29
CA GLU A 51 7.69 -5.34 -11.94
C GLU A 51 7.43 -3.82 -11.98
N MET A 52 8.26 -3.07 -12.72
CA MET A 52 8.11 -1.63 -12.86
C MET A 52 6.77 -1.24 -13.48
N ARG A 53 6.32 -1.95 -14.51
CA ARG A 53 5.00 -1.72 -15.13
C ARG A 53 3.86 -2.01 -14.16
N LEU A 54 3.92 -3.14 -13.45
CA LEU A 54 2.92 -3.48 -12.43
C LEU A 54 2.84 -2.43 -11.33
N ARG A 55 3.99 -1.97 -10.79
CA ARG A 55 4.00 -0.90 -9.77
C ARG A 55 3.38 0.39 -10.29
N ARG A 56 3.72 0.78 -11.52
CA ARG A 56 3.17 1.99 -12.16
C ARG A 56 1.65 1.86 -12.35
N ASP A 57 1.19 0.76 -12.92
CA ASP A 57 -0.22 0.56 -13.25
C ASP A 57 -1.06 0.47 -11.96
N LEU A 58 -0.56 -0.21 -10.92
CA LEU A 58 -1.17 -0.20 -9.58
C LEU A 58 -1.21 1.20 -8.98
N LEU A 59 -0.11 1.94 -9.00
CA LEU A 59 -0.06 3.30 -8.45
C LEU A 59 -1.06 4.22 -9.16
N PHE A 60 -1.08 4.20 -10.49
CA PHE A 60 -2.00 5.00 -11.29
C PHE A 60 -3.46 4.59 -11.12
N HIS A 61 -3.71 3.33 -10.78
CA HIS A 61 -5.04 2.86 -10.42
C HIS A 61 -5.45 3.35 -9.03
N VAL A 62 -4.59 3.18 -8.00
CA VAL A 62 -4.85 3.60 -6.61
C VAL A 62 -5.27 5.06 -6.54
N ILE A 63 -4.52 5.97 -7.18
CA ILE A 63 -4.79 7.41 -7.13
C ILE A 63 -6.10 7.83 -7.80
N ARG A 64 -6.75 6.91 -8.54
CA ARG A 64 -8.03 7.12 -9.22
C ARG A 64 -9.17 6.35 -8.56
N LEU A 65 -8.91 5.60 -7.49
CA LEU A 65 -9.98 4.91 -6.79
C LEU A 65 -10.85 5.94 -6.03
N PRO A 66 -12.17 5.73 -5.97
CA PRO A 66 -13.08 6.62 -5.25
C PRO A 66 -12.72 6.65 -3.76
N LEU A 67 -13.01 7.77 -3.07
CA LEU A 67 -12.67 7.92 -1.65
C LEU A 67 -13.28 6.83 -0.75
N ALA A 68 -14.47 6.32 -1.13
CA ALA A 68 -15.14 5.20 -0.47
C ALA A 68 -14.24 3.95 -0.33
N PHE A 69 -13.33 3.71 -1.28
CA PHE A 69 -12.38 2.61 -1.22
C PHE A 69 -11.43 2.74 -0.01
N PHE A 70 -10.91 3.95 0.24
CA PHE A 70 -9.97 4.21 1.33
C PHE A 70 -10.63 4.24 2.71
N GLY A 71 -11.95 4.44 2.77
CA GLY A 71 -12.72 4.26 4.01
C GLY A 71 -12.89 2.79 4.42
N ARG A 72 -12.80 1.85 3.46
CA ARG A 72 -12.98 0.41 3.69
C ARG A 72 -11.68 -0.36 3.77
N THR A 73 -10.67 0.08 3.02
CA THR A 73 -9.42 -0.63 2.85
C THR A 73 -8.31 0.09 3.60
N PRO A 74 -7.67 -0.54 4.60
CA PRO A 74 -6.53 0.04 5.29
C PRO A 74 -5.40 0.36 4.31
N THR A 75 -4.74 1.50 4.51
CA THR A 75 -3.58 1.92 3.69
C THR A 75 -2.45 0.89 3.68
N GLY A 76 -2.27 0.14 4.78
CA GLY A 76 -1.30 -0.95 4.87
C GLY A 76 -1.56 -2.10 3.89
N ASP A 77 -2.83 -2.40 3.58
CA ASP A 77 -3.17 -3.44 2.59
C ASP A 77 -2.80 -2.99 1.17
N VAL A 78 -3.13 -1.74 0.82
CA VAL A 78 -2.74 -1.12 -0.46
C VAL A 78 -1.21 -1.16 -0.63
N MET A 79 -0.47 -0.79 0.43
CA MET A 79 1.00 -0.83 0.42
C MET A 79 1.57 -2.24 0.27
N SER A 80 0.98 -3.24 0.94
CA SER A 80 1.40 -4.64 0.81
C SER A 80 1.25 -5.15 -0.62
N ARG A 81 0.15 -4.78 -1.30
CA ARG A 81 -0.05 -5.15 -2.72
C ARG A 81 0.99 -4.50 -3.64
N LEU A 82 1.26 -3.20 -3.46
CA LEU A 82 2.27 -2.45 -4.23
C LEU A 82 3.72 -2.93 -4.00
N THR A 83 3.97 -3.62 -2.89
CA THR A 83 5.33 -4.04 -2.49
C THR A 83 5.50 -5.55 -2.51
N ASN A 84 4.89 -6.25 -1.54
CA ASN A 84 5.06 -7.69 -1.33
C ASN A 84 4.53 -8.52 -2.49
N ASP A 85 3.31 -8.21 -2.96
CA ASP A 85 2.67 -9.00 -4.01
C ASP A 85 3.38 -8.82 -5.35
N VAL A 86 3.72 -7.58 -5.71
CA VAL A 86 4.52 -7.29 -6.91
C VAL A 86 5.89 -7.97 -6.85
N SER A 87 6.56 -7.95 -5.68
CA SER A 87 7.85 -8.62 -5.49
C SER A 87 7.74 -10.15 -5.59
N ALA A 88 6.64 -10.75 -5.13
CA ALA A 88 6.40 -12.18 -5.26
C ALA A 88 6.24 -12.60 -6.73
N VAL A 89 5.54 -11.78 -7.53
CA VAL A 89 5.43 -11.98 -8.98
C VAL A 89 6.79 -11.86 -9.66
N TRP A 90 7.57 -10.83 -9.32
CA TRP A 90 8.93 -10.66 -9.85
C TRP A 90 9.83 -11.85 -9.51
N LEU A 91 9.79 -12.33 -8.27
CA LEU A 91 10.63 -13.43 -7.81
C LEU A 91 10.32 -14.70 -8.62
N PHE A 92 9.04 -14.97 -8.91
CA PHE A 92 8.67 -16.09 -9.78
C PHE A 92 9.13 -15.89 -11.23
N LEU A 93 8.79 -14.75 -11.85
CA LEU A 93 9.11 -14.50 -13.26
C LEU A 93 10.62 -14.39 -13.55
N GLY A 94 11.40 -13.93 -12.58
CA GLY A 94 12.86 -13.83 -12.67
C GLY A 94 13.56 -15.14 -12.30
N PRO A 95 14.04 -15.29 -11.06
CA PRO A 95 14.80 -16.47 -10.67
C PRO A 95 13.98 -17.77 -10.69
N GLY A 96 12.67 -17.73 -10.39
CA GLY A 96 11.81 -18.92 -10.38
C GLY A 96 11.75 -19.61 -11.75
N LEU A 97 11.39 -18.86 -12.79
CA LEU A 97 11.28 -19.35 -14.16
C LEU A 97 12.63 -19.81 -14.72
N LEU A 98 13.71 -19.07 -14.42
CA LEU A 98 15.07 -19.45 -14.82
C LEU A 98 15.47 -20.80 -14.21
N ILE A 99 15.20 -21.01 -12.93
CA ILE A 99 15.49 -22.27 -12.24
C ILE A 99 14.59 -23.39 -12.76
N LEU A 100 13.31 -23.12 -13.03
CA LEU A 100 12.39 -24.09 -13.60
C LEU A 100 12.88 -24.60 -14.96
N ALA A 101 13.20 -23.69 -15.88
CA ALA A 101 13.70 -24.01 -17.20
C ALA A 101 15.05 -24.76 -17.11
N GLY A 102 15.97 -24.28 -16.29
CA GLY A 102 17.25 -24.95 -16.04
C GLY A 102 17.09 -26.35 -15.45
N THR A 103 16.13 -26.54 -14.55
CA THR A 103 15.81 -27.84 -13.93
C THR A 103 15.27 -28.81 -14.97
N ALA A 104 14.29 -28.39 -15.77
CA ALA A 104 13.71 -29.21 -16.83
C ALA A 104 14.78 -29.65 -17.85
N ILE A 105 15.60 -28.72 -18.33
CA ILE A 105 16.69 -29.01 -19.28
C ILE A 105 17.71 -29.97 -18.64
N SER A 106 18.12 -29.73 -17.40
CA SER A 106 19.09 -30.58 -16.70
C SER A 106 18.56 -32.00 -16.51
N TYR A 107 17.29 -32.15 -16.14
CA TYR A 107 16.64 -33.46 -16.01
C TYR A 107 16.58 -34.22 -17.34
N VAL A 108 16.10 -33.57 -18.41
CA VAL A 108 16.01 -34.18 -19.74
C VAL A 108 17.38 -34.64 -20.23
N LEU A 109 18.38 -33.75 -20.16
CA LEU A 109 19.74 -34.07 -20.64
C LEU A 109 20.43 -35.13 -19.78
N ALA A 110 20.38 -35.02 -18.46
CA ALA A 110 21.03 -35.98 -17.58
C ALA A 110 20.41 -37.37 -17.71
N LEU A 111 19.08 -37.48 -17.71
CA LEU A 111 18.40 -38.77 -17.89
C LEU A 111 18.71 -39.39 -19.26
N PHE A 112 18.73 -38.58 -20.33
CA PHE A 112 19.13 -39.03 -21.65
C PHE A 112 20.56 -39.61 -21.66
N PHE A 113 21.55 -38.88 -21.14
CA PHE A 113 22.94 -39.37 -21.11
C PHE A 113 23.13 -40.55 -20.15
N MET A 114 22.46 -40.56 -19.00
CA MET A 114 22.50 -41.69 -18.06
C MET A 114 21.95 -42.97 -18.72
N ALA A 115 20.81 -42.88 -19.41
CA ALA A 115 20.21 -44.02 -20.09
C ALA A 115 21.10 -44.55 -21.23
N ARG A 116 21.83 -43.66 -21.93
CA ARG A 116 22.82 -44.04 -22.95
C ARG A 116 24.05 -44.73 -22.37
N ILE A 117 24.40 -44.46 -21.11
CA ILE A 117 25.50 -45.14 -20.42
C ILE A 117 25.05 -46.49 -19.87
N SER A 118 23.95 -46.54 -19.12
CA SER A 118 23.40 -47.78 -18.56
C SER A 118 21.94 -47.59 -18.15
N VAL A 119 21.03 -48.16 -18.95
CA VAL A 119 19.58 -48.16 -18.66
C VAL A 119 19.29 -48.78 -17.29
N MET A 120 19.99 -49.86 -16.93
CA MET A 120 19.79 -50.56 -15.65
C MET A 120 20.11 -49.65 -14.45
N LEU A 121 21.25 -48.94 -14.48
CA LEU A 121 21.60 -48.01 -13.41
C LEU A 121 20.64 -46.82 -13.35
N THR A 122 20.21 -46.30 -14.51
CA THR A 122 19.21 -45.21 -14.56
C THR A 122 17.89 -45.61 -13.92
N LEU A 123 17.37 -46.82 -14.21
CA LEU A 123 16.12 -47.31 -13.62
C LEU A 123 16.24 -47.48 -12.11
N VAL A 124 17.37 -47.99 -11.61
CA VAL A 124 17.62 -48.12 -10.16
C VAL A 124 17.66 -46.76 -9.49
N SER A 125 18.35 -45.77 -10.09
CA SER A 125 18.36 -44.41 -9.57
C SER A 125 16.97 -43.77 -9.58
N LEU A 126 16.17 -44.01 -10.63
CA LEU A 126 14.81 -43.49 -10.73
C LEU A 126 13.85 -44.17 -9.75
N ALA A 127 14.05 -45.45 -9.44
CA ALA A 127 13.24 -46.19 -8.47
C ALA A 127 13.33 -45.64 -7.04
N LEU A 128 14.42 -44.95 -6.70
CA LEU A 128 14.57 -44.26 -5.41
C LEU A 128 13.78 -42.94 -5.35
N ALA A 129 13.47 -42.33 -6.49
CA ALA A 129 12.80 -41.02 -6.53
C ALA A 129 11.37 -41.06 -5.93
N PRO A 130 10.50 -42.05 -6.22
CA PRO A 130 9.20 -42.18 -5.53
C PRO A 130 9.32 -42.25 -4.01
N VAL A 131 10.32 -42.97 -3.49
CA VAL A 131 10.54 -43.12 -2.04
C VAL A 131 10.91 -41.77 -1.41
N VAL A 132 11.76 -40.99 -2.07
CA VAL A 132 12.11 -39.62 -1.67
C VAL A 132 10.85 -38.74 -1.68
N VAL A 133 10.06 -38.77 -2.76
CA VAL A 133 8.84 -37.96 -2.89
C VAL A 133 7.82 -38.30 -1.79
N ILE A 134 7.57 -39.57 -1.52
CA ILE A 134 6.65 -40.02 -0.46
C ILE A 134 7.17 -39.55 0.91
N THR A 135 8.46 -39.74 1.19
CA THR A 135 9.09 -39.31 2.45
C THR A 135 8.99 -37.79 2.63
N SER A 136 9.25 -37.01 1.58
CA SER A 136 9.10 -35.55 1.59
C SER A 136 7.65 -35.11 1.79
N ARG A 137 6.67 -35.83 1.22
CA ARG A 137 5.25 -35.52 1.38
C ARG A 137 4.77 -35.72 2.82
N GLU A 138 5.12 -36.85 3.43
CA GLU A 138 4.73 -37.13 4.82
C GLU A 138 5.43 -36.16 5.79
N TYR A 139 6.71 -35.86 5.56
CA TYR A 139 7.41 -34.80 6.29
C TYR A 139 6.70 -33.45 6.14
N GLY A 140 6.33 -33.05 4.92
CA GLY A 140 5.68 -31.77 4.66
C GLY A 140 4.42 -31.56 5.51
N ARG A 141 3.60 -32.61 5.68
CA ARG A 141 2.41 -32.58 6.55
C ARG A 141 2.77 -32.39 8.03
N ALA A 142 3.72 -33.16 8.54
CA ALA A 142 4.16 -33.06 9.93
C ALA A 142 4.79 -31.69 10.21
N PHE A 143 5.68 -31.23 9.32
CA PHE A 143 6.32 -29.93 9.39
C PHE A 143 5.28 -28.81 9.43
N HIS A 144 4.28 -28.81 8.53
CA HIS A 144 3.23 -27.79 8.53
C HIS A 144 2.45 -27.75 9.86
N ARG A 145 2.15 -28.90 10.45
CA ARG A 145 1.43 -28.98 11.74
C ARG A 145 2.22 -28.35 12.89
N TYR A 146 3.50 -28.70 13.03
CA TYR A 146 4.34 -28.16 14.11
C TYR A 146 4.75 -26.71 13.86
N HIS A 147 5.04 -26.36 12.61
CA HIS A 147 5.38 -25.00 12.23
C HIS A 147 4.21 -24.04 12.47
N ARG A 148 2.97 -24.47 12.20
CA ARG A 148 1.77 -23.67 12.51
C ARG A 148 1.66 -23.38 14.02
N LYS A 149 1.82 -24.39 14.87
CA LYS A 149 1.81 -24.21 16.33
C LYS A 149 2.93 -23.28 16.82
N ALA A 150 4.13 -23.41 16.24
CA ALA A 150 5.24 -22.52 16.56
C ALA A 150 4.92 -21.06 16.18
N GLN A 151 4.30 -20.83 15.02
CA GLN A 151 3.86 -19.49 14.59
C GLN A 151 2.74 -18.92 15.49
N GLU A 152 1.75 -19.74 15.88
CA GLU A 152 0.71 -19.33 16.83
C GLU A 152 1.32 -18.91 18.18
N SER A 153 2.30 -19.68 18.69
CA SER A 153 3.00 -19.32 19.94
C SER A 153 3.90 -18.08 19.82
N LEU A 154 4.50 -17.85 18.64
CA LEU A 154 5.27 -16.64 18.35
C LEU A 154 4.36 -15.40 18.34
N ALA A 155 3.18 -15.51 17.72
CA ALA A 155 2.19 -14.44 17.72
C ALA A 155 1.72 -14.09 19.14
N ALA A 156 1.44 -15.10 19.98
CA ALA A 156 1.07 -14.89 21.38
C ALA A 156 2.20 -14.23 22.20
N MET A 157 3.46 -14.63 21.97
CA MET A 157 4.63 -14.01 22.62
C MET A 157 4.79 -12.54 22.20
N ASN A 158 4.65 -12.24 20.90
CA ASN A 158 4.71 -10.87 20.38
C ASN A 158 3.55 -10.01 20.89
N ALA A 159 2.34 -10.57 20.99
CA ALA A 159 1.18 -9.87 21.54
C ALA A 159 1.42 -9.47 23.01
N ALA A 160 1.93 -10.40 23.85
CA ALA A 160 2.27 -10.09 25.23
C ALA A 160 3.35 -8.98 25.34
N LEU A 161 4.36 -9.00 24.46
CA LEU A 161 5.37 -7.94 24.40
C LEU A 161 4.75 -6.59 24.00
N GLN A 162 3.88 -6.58 22.99
CA GLN A 162 3.21 -5.38 22.51
C GLN A 162 2.27 -4.79 23.58
N GLU A 163 1.50 -5.62 24.28
CA GLU A 163 0.68 -5.21 25.43
C GLU A 163 1.53 -4.55 26.51
N ASN A 164 2.68 -5.13 26.85
CA ASN A 164 3.57 -4.59 27.89
C ASN A 164 4.24 -3.28 27.48
N ILE A 165 4.62 -3.10 26.21
CA ILE A 165 5.18 -1.84 25.72
C ILE A 165 4.10 -0.76 25.64
N ALA A 166 2.93 -1.06 25.08
CA ALA A 166 1.82 -0.12 24.97
C ALA A 166 1.31 0.29 26.37
N GLY A 167 1.24 -0.66 27.29
CA GLY A 167 0.82 -0.49 28.69
C GLY A 167 1.94 -0.17 29.66
N ILE A 168 3.15 0.19 29.21
CA ILE A 168 4.32 0.30 30.08
C ILE A 168 4.12 1.27 31.25
N ARG A 169 3.38 2.36 31.03
CA ARG A 169 3.03 3.33 32.08
C ARG A 169 2.18 2.69 33.18
N LEU A 170 1.26 1.80 32.83
CA LEU A 170 0.42 1.08 33.80
C LEU A 170 1.25 0.03 34.54
N VAL A 171 2.04 -0.76 33.82
CA VAL A 171 2.93 -1.77 34.45
C VAL A 171 3.84 -1.11 35.50
N LYS A 172 4.40 0.06 35.18
CA LYS A 172 5.23 0.85 36.08
C LYS A 172 4.44 1.48 37.23
N ALA A 173 3.28 2.08 36.94
CA ALA A 173 2.44 2.73 37.95
C ALA A 173 1.93 1.75 39.03
N TYR A 174 1.68 0.50 38.65
CA TYR A 174 1.18 -0.54 39.56
C TYR A 174 2.26 -1.51 40.08
N GLY A 175 3.54 -1.34 39.71
CA GLY A 175 4.65 -2.19 40.17
C GLY A 175 4.52 -3.66 39.75
N LEU A 176 3.97 -3.93 38.56
CA LEU A 176 3.63 -5.28 38.08
C LEU A 176 4.76 -5.96 37.29
N GLU A 177 5.98 -5.43 37.29
CA GLU A 177 7.07 -5.93 36.43
C GLU A 177 7.33 -7.42 36.61
N GLY A 178 7.39 -7.90 37.86
CA GLY A 178 7.64 -9.32 38.13
C GLY A 178 6.49 -10.26 37.73
N GLN A 179 5.24 -9.76 37.67
CA GLN A 179 4.12 -10.56 37.17
C GLN A 179 4.17 -10.67 35.65
N GLU A 180 4.40 -9.55 34.97
CA GLU A 180 4.51 -9.49 33.52
C GLU A 180 5.75 -10.24 33.01
N GLU A 181 6.87 -10.21 33.74
CA GLU A 181 8.05 -11.03 33.45
C GLU A 181 7.71 -12.53 33.46
N LYS A 182 6.96 -13.02 34.47
CA LYS A 182 6.53 -14.43 34.53
C LYS A 182 5.58 -14.79 33.40
N ARG A 183 4.65 -13.90 33.04
CA ARG A 183 3.72 -14.08 31.91
C ARG A 183 4.48 -14.20 30.60
N PHE A 184 5.44 -13.29 30.36
CA PHE A 184 6.28 -13.30 29.17
C PHE A 184 7.17 -14.55 29.11
N HIS A 185 7.79 -14.95 30.23
CA HIS A 185 8.61 -16.16 30.31
C HIS A 185 7.83 -17.43 29.97
N ARG A 186 6.56 -17.51 30.36
CA ARG A 186 5.67 -18.63 29.99
C ARG A 186 5.44 -18.68 28.48
N ALA A 187 5.20 -17.53 27.84
CA ALA A 187 5.05 -17.44 26.39
C ALA A 187 6.34 -17.84 25.66
N CYS A 188 7.50 -17.34 26.10
CA CYS A 188 8.81 -17.73 25.57
C CYS A 188 9.07 -19.23 25.68
N ARG A 189 8.74 -19.86 26.82
CA ARG A 189 8.92 -21.30 27.02
C ARG A 189 8.02 -22.13 26.11
N GLU A 190 6.78 -21.69 25.90
CA GLU A 190 5.87 -22.36 24.97
C GLU A 190 6.39 -22.27 23.53
N TYR A 191 6.80 -21.08 23.09
CA TYR A 191 7.42 -20.89 21.78
C TYR A 191 8.66 -21.76 21.61
N TYR A 192 9.55 -21.79 22.61
CA TYR A 192 10.72 -22.67 22.61
C TYR A 192 10.34 -24.14 22.45
N ARG A 193 9.35 -24.64 23.21
CA ARG A 193 8.89 -26.03 23.13
C ARG A 193 8.34 -26.38 21.75
N GLN A 194 7.57 -25.50 21.13
CA GLN A 194 7.07 -25.71 19.77
C GLN A 194 8.22 -25.67 18.75
N ASN A 195 9.17 -24.74 18.90
CA ASN A 195 10.34 -24.66 18.02
C ASN A 195 11.24 -25.92 18.11
N VAL A 196 11.45 -26.46 19.31
CA VAL A 196 12.16 -27.75 19.48
C VAL A 196 11.44 -28.87 18.73
N SER A 197 10.10 -28.88 18.71
CA SER A 197 9.33 -29.88 17.97
C SER A 197 9.49 -29.73 16.45
N VAL A 198 9.55 -28.49 15.95
CA VAL A 198 9.90 -28.19 14.56
C VAL A 198 11.31 -28.69 14.25
N SER A 199 12.30 -28.34 15.08
CA SER A 199 13.70 -28.76 14.91
C SER A 199 13.88 -30.27 14.92
N LYS A 200 13.20 -31.00 15.82
CA LYS A 200 13.21 -32.47 15.84
C LYS A 200 12.66 -33.06 14.55
N THR A 201 11.55 -32.50 14.05
CA THR A 201 10.92 -32.95 12.79
C THR A 201 11.86 -32.69 11.61
N SER A 202 12.48 -31.51 11.55
CA SER A 202 13.49 -31.15 10.54
C SER A 202 14.72 -32.06 10.61
N ALA A 203 15.25 -32.34 11.80
CA ALA A 203 16.40 -33.21 11.99
C ALA A 203 16.13 -34.63 11.51
N ALA A 204 14.96 -35.19 11.86
CA ALA A 204 14.53 -36.51 11.39
C ALA A 204 14.45 -36.57 9.86
N PHE A 205 13.95 -35.51 9.20
CA PHE A 205 13.87 -35.43 7.75
C PHE A 205 15.23 -35.38 7.07
N HIS A 206 16.13 -34.50 7.53
CA HIS A 206 17.48 -34.42 6.96
C HIS A 206 18.24 -35.73 7.16
N GLY A 207 18.06 -36.40 8.32
CA GLY A 207 18.58 -37.74 8.56
C GLY A 207 18.02 -38.79 7.60
N ALA A 208 16.69 -38.82 7.40
CA ALA A 208 16.04 -39.76 6.49
C ALA A 208 16.45 -39.55 5.03
N ILE A 209 16.49 -38.30 4.54
CA ILE A 209 16.96 -37.96 3.20
C ILE A 209 18.44 -38.29 3.03
N GLY A 210 19.28 -37.99 4.03
CA GLY A 210 20.70 -38.35 4.03
C GLY A 210 20.90 -39.87 3.94
N LEU A 211 20.12 -40.65 4.70
CA LEU A 211 20.15 -42.11 4.65
C LEU A 211 19.71 -42.63 3.27
N LEU A 212 18.61 -42.12 2.71
CA LEU A 212 18.13 -42.48 1.38
C LEU A 212 19.15 -42.15 0.28
N ALA A 213 19.78 -40.98 0.37
CA ALA A 213 20.86 -40.58 -0.54
C ALA A 213 22.07 -41.51 -0.41
N GLY A 214 22.46 -41.85 0.83
CA GLY A 214 23.53 -42.80 1.11
C GLY A 214 23.26 -44.20 0.55
N ILE A 215 22.04 -44.71 0.73
CA ILE A 215 21.59 -45.98 0.13
C ILE A 215 21.65 -45.89 -1.40
N GLY A 216 21.21 -44.78 -1.99
CA GLY A 216 21.27 -44.57 -3.43
C GLY A 216 22.69 -44.59 -3.98
N VAL A 217 23.61 -43.88 -3.32
CA VAL A 217 25.03 -43.90 -3.68
C VAL A 217 25.59 -45.32 -3.53
N ALA A 218 25.31 -46.02 -2.42
CA ALA A 218 25.78 -47.39 -2.20
C ALA A 218 25.26 -48.37 -3.27
N LEU A 219 23.98 -48.30 -3.64
CA LEU A 219 23.39 -49.13 -4.70
C LEU A 219 24.03 -48.86 -6.06
N VAL A 220 24.21 -47.59 -6.42
CA VAL A 220 24.88 -47.21 -7.68
C VAL A 220 26.34 -47.66 -7.68
N LEU A 221 27.05 -47.53 -6.56
CA LEU A 221 28.43 -47.99 -6.42
C LEU A 221 28.52 -49.52 -6.55
N LEU A 222 27.70 -50.28 -5.82
CA LEU A 222 27.72 -51.75 -5.83
C LEU A 222 27.37 -52.33 -7.21
N LEU A 223 26.25 -51.89 -7.79
CA LEU A 223 25.80 -52.36 -9.10
C LEU A 223 26.71 -51.84 -10.22
N GLY A 224 27.17 -50.60 -10.11
CA GLY A 224 28.09 -50.01 -11.08
C GLY A 224 29.45 -50.70 -11.08
N ALA A 225 30.03 -50.95 -9.91
CA ALA A 225 31.28 -51.72 -9.78
C ALA A 225 31.11 -53.15 -10.32
N TRP A 226 30.00 -53.82 -10.01
CA TRP A 226 29.70 -55.15 -10.54
C TRP A 226 29.59 -55.16 -12.08
N LEU A 227 28.97 -54.15 -12.68
CA LEU A 227 28.91 -53.99 -14.14
C LEU A 227 30.28 -53.72 -14.76
N VAL A 228 31.14 -52.96 -14.08
CA VAL A 228 32.52 -52.70 -14.52
C VAL A 228 33.36 -53.97 -14.47
N ILE A 229 33.30 -54.73 -13.38
CA ILE A 229 34.03 -56.00 -13.21
C ILE A 229 33.60 -57.02 -14.29
N ARG A 230 32.31 -57.07 -14.64
CA ARG A 230 31.79 -57.93 -15.73
C ARG A 230 32.06 -57.39 -17.14
N GLY A 231 32.78 -56.28 -17.28
CA GLY A 231 33.10 -55.67 -18.58
C GLY A 231 31.89 -55.08 -19.33
N ARG A 232 30.74 -54.92 -18.66
CA ARG A 232 29.50 -54.36 -19.24
C ARG A 232 29.44 -52.83 -19.16
N LEU A 233 30.31 -52.20 -18.37
CA LEU A 233 30.43 -50.76 -18.20
C LEU A 233 31.91 -50.37 -18.11
N THR A 234 32.33 -49.26 -18.73
CA THR A 234 33.71 -48.77 -18.58
C THR A 234 33.85 -47.95 -17.30
N LEU A 235 35.08 -47.86 -16.76
CA LEU A 235 35.36 -47.05 -15.57
C LEU A 235 34.99 -45.56 -15.81
N GLY A 236 35.34 -45.00 -16.98
CA GLY A 236 34.93 -43.65 -17.35
C GLY A 236 33.40 -43.49 -17.51
N GLY A 237 32.70 -44.54 -17.96
CA GLY A 237 31.24 -44.57 -18.02
C GLY A 237 30.60 -44.52 -16.64
N PHE A 238 31.16 -45.27 -15.68
CA PHE A 238 30.72 -45.25 -14.29
C PHE A 238 30.96 -43.89 -13.60
N VAL A 239 32.14 -43.29 -13.79
CA VAL A 239 32.42 -41.95 -13.25
C VAL A 239 31.51 -40.89 -13.87
N ALA A 240 31.28 -40.95 -15.19
CA ALA A 240 30.36 -40.04 -15.87
C ALA A 240 28.91 -40.20 -15.37
N PHE A 241 28.45 -41.43 -15.13
CA PHE A 241 27.13 -41.69 -14.57
C PHE A 241 26.96 -41.05 -13.18
N ASN A 242 27.94 -41.23 -12.28
CA ASN A 242 27.92 -40.62 -10.95
C ASN A 242 27.94 -39.08 -11.03
N ALA A 243 28.67 -38.49 -11.97
CA ALA A 243 28.67 -37.05 -12.19
C ALA A 243 27.29 -36.53 -12.62
N TYR A 244 26.60 -37.22 -13.54
CA TYR A 244 25.23 -36.85 -13.94
C TYR A 244 24.23 -37.02 -12.81
N LEU A 245 24.34 -38.09 -12.02
CA LEU A 245 23.48 -38.29 -10.86
C LEU A 245 23.68 -37.19 -9.81
N ALA A 246 24.92 -36.83 -9.51
CA ALA A 246 25.23 -35.73 -8.58
C ALA A 246 24.74 -34.36 -9.10
N MET A 247 24.81 -34.13 -10.42
CA MET A 247 24.30 -32.91 -11.06
C MET A 247 22.79 -32.74 -10.86
N LEU A 248 22.03 -33.83 -10.75
CA LEU A 248 20.58 -33.80 -10.53
C LEU A 248 20.18 -33.46 -9.08
N SER A 249 21.10 -33.54 -8.11
CA SER A 249 20.79 -33.23 -6.71
C SER A 249 20.29 -31.80 -6.51
N PHE A 250 20.96 -30.81 -7.10
CA PHE A 250 20.54 -29.40 -6.97
C PHE A 250 19.20 -29.09 -7.67
N PRO A 251 18.99 -29.44 -8.96
CA PRO A 251 17.69 -29.28 -9.63
C PRO A 251 16.53 -29.92 -8.87
N THR A 252 16.75 -31.07 -8.24
CA THR A 252 15.73 -31.75 -7.42
C THR A 252 15.32 -30.91 -6.20
N MET A 253 16.29 -30.38 -5.46
CA MET A 253 16.02 -29.49 -4.33
C MET A 253 15.36 -28.18 -4.78
N ALA A 254 15.85 -27.62 -5.90
CA ALA A 254 15.36 -26.37 -6.45
C ALA A 254 13.90 -26.46 -6.93
N LEU A 255 13.46 -27.63 -7.40
CA LEU A 255 12.08 -27.84 -7.85
C LEU A 255 11.05 -27.56 -6.75
N GLY A 256 11.30 -28.00 -5.51
CA GLY A 256 10.42 -27.72 -4.38
C GLY A 256 10.32 -26.21 -4.07
N TRP A 257 11.44 -25.50 -4.15
CA TRP A 257 11.50 -24.05 -3.96
C TRP A 257 10.75 -23.30 -5.08
N VAL A 258 10.91 -23.72 -6.33
CA VAL A 258 10.21 -23.12 -7.48
C VAL A 258 8.69 -23.35 -7.40
N ILE A 259 8.23 -24.53 -6.99
CA ILE A 259 6.79 -24.81 -6.82
C ILE A 259 6.18 -23.85 -5.80
N ASN A 260 6.85 -23.65 -4.66
CA ASN A 260 6.40 -22.71 -3.65
C ASN A 260 6.38 -21.26 -4.16
N LEU A 261 7.35 -20.90 -5.00
CA LEU A 261 7.42 -19.60 -5.62
C LEU A 261 6.32 -19.37 -6.67
N PHE A 262 6.00 -20.38 -7.47
CA PHE A 262 4.87 -20.37 -8.40
C PHE A 262 3.54 -20.15 -7.66
N GLN A 263 3.30 -20.91 -6.59
CA GLN A 263 2.08 -20.76 -5.78
C GLN A 263 1.96 -19.36 -5.16
N ARG A 264 3.06 -18.84 -4.59
CA ARG A 264 3.10 -17.49 -4.03
C ARG A 264 2.87 -16.41 -5.10
N GLY A 265 3.57 -16.49 -6.22
CA GLY A 265 3.41 -15.56 -7.34
C GLY A 265 2.00 -15.58 -7.94
N GLY A 266 1.41 -16.76 -8.09
CA GLY A 266 0.02 -16.90 -8.57
C GLY A 266 -1.01 -16.30 -7.62
N SER A 267 -0.88 -16.55 -6.32
CA SER A 267 -1.77 -15.94 -5.31
C SER A 267 -1.63 -14.41 -5.25
N ALA A 268 -0.41 -13.90 -5.31
CA ALA A 268 -0.13 -12.46 -5.36
C ALA A 268 -0.72 -11.82 -6.62
N MET A 269 -0.54 -12.45 -7.79
CA MET A 269 -1.14 -11.98 -9.04
C MET A 269 -2.67 -11.97 -8.99
N GLY A 270 -3.29 -12.97 -8.34
CA GLY A 270 -4.74 -13.00 -8.10
C GLY A 270 -5.24 -11.77 -7.35
N ARG A 271 -4.58 -11.41 -6.23
CA ARG A 271 -4.92 -10.21 -5.45
C ARG A 271 -4.67 -8.90 -6.19
N ILE A 272 -3.62 -8.85 -7.01
CA ILE A 272 -3.32 -7.70 -7.89
C ILE A 272 -4.43 -7.53 -8.93
N ASN A 273 -4.87 -8.62 -9.57
CA ASN A 273 -5.94 -8.58 -10.57
C ASN A 273 -7.29 -8.19 -9.95
N GLU A 274 -7.61 -8.72 -8.77
CA GLU A 274 -8.80 -8.31 -8.01
C GLU A 274 -8.76 -6.82 -7.71
N PHE A 275 -7.60 -6.31 -7.27
CA PHE A 275 -7.40 -4.89 -6.98
C PHE A 275 -7.57 -4.02 -8.23
N LEU A 276 -6.96 -4.39 -9.35
CA LEU A 276 -7.09 -3.67 -10.62
C LEU A 276 -8.48 -3.78 -11.25
N GLY A 277 -9.29 -4.74 -10.80
CA GLY A 277 -10.69 -4.90 -11.20
C GLY A 277 -11.65 -3.95 -10.49
N ILE A 278 -11.20 -3.22 -9.47
CA ILE A 278 -12.02 -2.24 -8.76
C ILE A 278 -12.28 -1.05 -9.71
N PRO A 279 -13.52 -0.60 -9.89
CA PRO A 279 -13.81 0.52 -10.79
C PRO A 279 -13.18 1.81 -10.24
N ALA A 280 -12.35 2.44 -11.07
CA ALA A 280 -11.79 3.77 -10.81
C ALA A 280 -12.80 4.87 -11.17
N GLU A 281 -12.57 6.08 -10.67
CA GLU A 281 -13.35 7.27 -11.04
C GLU A 281 -13.34 7.46 -12.58
N PRO A 282 -14.50 7.76 -13.20
CA PRO A 282 -14.60 7.92 -14.64
C PRO A 282 -13.74 9.09 -15.12
N ARG A 283 -12.93 8.82 -16.16
CA ARG A 283 -12.02 9.81 -16.74
C ARG A 283 -12.69 10.68 -17.79
N GLU A 284 -13.71 10.16 -18.47
CA GLU A 284 -14.22 10.80 -19.68
C GLU A 284 -15.21 11.92 -19.35
N PRO A 285 -14.98 13.12 -19.91
CA PRO A 285 -15.95 14.19 -19.85
C PRO A 285 -17.22 13.76 -20.59
N SER A 286 -18.38 14.32 -20.22
CA SER A 286 -19.47 14.44 -21.18
C SER A 286 -18.88 15.05 -22.46
N LEU A 287 -19.03 14.40 -23.62
CA LEU A 287 -18.56 14.89 -24.92
C LEU A 287 -19.07 16.30 -25.24
N PHE A 288 -20.11 16.74 -24.51
CA PHE A 288 -20.65 18.09 -24.52
C PHE A 288 -20.88 18.52 -23.07
N PRO A 289 -19.93 19.21 -22.41
CA PRO A 289 -20.19 19.79 -21.11
C PRO A 289 -21.36 20.78 -21.26
N PRO A 290 -22.38 20.71 -20.39
CA PRO A 290 -23.50 21.65 -20.44
C PRO A 290 -22.98 23.08 -20.38
N ARG A 291 -23.63 24.01 -21.09
CA ARG A 291 -23.25 25.44 -21.03
C ARG A 291 -23.71 26.03 -19.69
N LYS A 292 -22.96 27.02 -19.20
CA LYS A 292 -23.38 27.82 -18.04
C LYS A 292 -24.74 28.45 -18.34
N VAL A 293 -25.64 28.38 -17.37
CA VAL A 293 -26.97 29.02 -17.49
C VAL A 293 -26.83 30.46 -17.01
N PRO A 294 -27.23 31.47 -17.82
CA PRO A 294 -27.24 32.86 -17.38
C PRO A 294 -28.07 33.04 -16.10
N ASP A 295 -27.58 33.87 -15.18
CA ASP A 295 -28.24 34.21 -13.90
C ASP A 295 -28.52 33.04 -12.94
N ALA A 296 -28.02 31.84 -13.24
CA ALA A 296 -28.12 30.71 -12.32
C ALA A 296 -27.29 30.98 -11.03
N PRO A 297 -27.71 30.43 -9.88
CA PRO A 297 -26.88 30.42 -8.68
C PRO A 297 -25.51 29.82 -8.99
N PHE A 298 -24.48 30.30 -8.30
CA PHE A 298 -23.14 29.76 -8.47
C PHE A 298 -23.09 28.31 -8.02
N LEU A 299 -23.69 27.99 -6.89
CA LEU A 299 -23.93 26.62 -6.43
C LEU A 299 -25.41 26.45 -6.09
N GLU A 300 -26.03 25.38 -6.55
CA GLU A 300 -27.39 24.99 -6.17
C GLU A 300 -27.40 23.52 -5.77
N VAL A 301 -28.02 23.22 -4.64
CA VAL A 301 -28.25 21.88 -4.13
C VAL A 301 -29.75 21.72 -3.99
N SER A 302 -30.31 20.67 -4.56
CA SER A 302 -31.75 20.44 -4.65
C SER A 302 -32.06 18.99 -4.31
N ASP A 303 -32.80 18.79 -3.22
CA ASP A 303 -33.22 17.47 -2.70
C ASP A 303 -32.08 16.43 -2.57
N LEU A 304 -30.89 16.88 -2.18
CA LEU A 304 -29.73 16.00 -2.07
C LEU A 304 -29.85 15.08 -0.84
N SER A 305 -29.92 13.78 -1.11
CA SER A 305 -29.88 12.71 -0.10
C SER A 305 -28.68 11.80 -0.34
N PHE A 306 -28.02 11.35 0.73
CA PHE A 306 -26.83 10.51 0.64
C PHE A 306 -26.67 9.58 1.84
N ALA A 307 -26.27 8.35 1.57
CA ALA A 307 -25.90 7.35 2.57
C ALA A 307 -24.55 6.72 2.21
N TYR A 308 -23.69 6.51 3.20
CA TYR A 308 -22.47 5.74 3.01
C TYR A 308 -22.82 4.26 2.81
N GLU A 309 -22.41 3.68 1.70
CA GLU A 309 -22.58 2.26 1.45
C GLU A 309 -21.91 1.41 2.57
N GLY A 310 -22.64 0.43 3.11
CA GLY A 310 -22.11 -0.55 4.07
C GLY A 310 -22.14 -0.10 5.55
N GLN A 311 -22.88 0.96 5.88
CA GLN A 311 -23.11 1.34 7.28
C GLN A 311 -24.59 1.19 7.67
N ASP A 312 -24.86 0.51 8.79
CA ASP A 312 -26.18 0.47 9.47
C ASP A 312 -26.59 1.83 10.10
N ARG A 313 -25.94 2.93 9.69
CA ARG A 313 -26.07 4.27 10.31
C ARG A 313 -27.15 5.15 9.69
N GLY A 314 -27.86 4.66 8.66
CA GLY A 314 -28.89 5.41 7.94
C GLY A 314 -28.31 6.50 7.02
N GLU A 315 -29.19 7.34 6.46
CA GLU A 315 -28.80 8.44 5.58
C GLU A 315 -28.05 9.55 6.34
N ALA A 316 -26.88 9.92 5.81
CA ALA A 316 -26.03 10.98 6.34
C ALA A 316 -26.54 12.38 5.95
N LEU A 317 -27.18 12.50 4.77
CA LEU A 317 -27.88 13.69 4.31
C LEU A 317 -29.26 13.30 3.77
N ARG A 318 -30.27 14.14 4.00
CA ARG A 318 -31.68 13.88 3.69
C ARG A 318 -32.33 15.13 3.10
N GLY A 319 -32.57 15.16 1.80
CA GLY A 319 -33.29 16.23 1.10
C GLY A 319 -32.70 17.63 1.30
N ILE A 320 -31.37 17.76 1.30
CA ILE A 320 -30.68 19.04 1.44
C ILE A 320 -31.02 19.93 0.24
N THR A 321 -31.50 21.15 0.51
CA THR A 321 -31.82 22.14 -0.52
C THR A 321 -31.32 23.52 -0.11
N PHE A 322 -30.45 24.14 -0.91
CA PHE A 322 -29.99 25.53 -0.75
C PHE A 322 -29.27 26.01 -2.02
N SER A 323 -29.09 27.32 -2.18
CA SER A 323 -28.36 27.89 -3.33
C SER A 323 -27.46 29.06 -2.93
N LEU A 324 -26.20 29.10 -3.36
CA LEU A 324 -25.27 30.21 -3.13
C LEU A 324 -25.11 31.07 -4.38
N ARG A 325 -25.16 32.39 -4.21
CA ARG A 325 -24.85 33.36 -5.26
C ARG A 325 -23.33 33.55 -5.37
N LYS A 326 -22.87 34.00 -6.54
CA LYS A 326 -21.46 34.30 -6.75
C LYS A 326 -20.99 35.39 -5.77
N GLY A 327 -19.92 35.13 -5.04
CA GLY A 327 -19.37 36.08 -4.07
C GLY A 327 -20.05 36.06 -2.69
N GLU A 328 -21.06 35.21 -2.49
CA GLU A 328 -21.77 35.05 -1.21
C GLU A 328 -20.90 34.31 -0.19
N ILE A 329 -20.99 34.72 1.08
CA ILE A 329 -20.31 34.07 2.20
C ILE A 329 -21.36 33.43 3.10
N ALA A 330 -21.48 32.11 3.05
CA ALA A 330 -22.43 31.36 3.84
C ALA A 330 -21.74 30.57 4.97
N GLY A 331 -22.35 30.62 6.16
CA GLY A 331 -21.98 29.79 7.30
C GLY A 331 -22.78 28.49 7.33
N LEU A 332 -22.14 27.38 7.68
CA LEU A 332 -22.77 26.08 7.90
C LEU A 332 -22.51 25.65 9.35
N VAL A 333 -23.57 25.54 10.14
CA VAL A 333 -23.45 25.20 11.58
C VAL A 333 -24.31 24.00 11.92
N GLY A 334 -23.87 23.21 12.89
CA GLY A 334 -24.61 22.04 13.36
C GLY A 334 -23.78 21.19 14.31
N GLN A 335 -24.42 20.26 15.02
CA GLN A 335 -23.73 19.35 15.94
C GLN A 335 -22.73 18.43 15.21
N THR A 336 -21.80 17.83 15.94
CA THR A 336 -20.90 16.81 15.39
C THR A 336 -21.73 15.65 14.83
N GLY A 337 -21.41 15.20 13.62
CA GLY A 337 -22.18 14.15 12.95
C GLY A 337 -23.44 14.62 12.22
N SER A 338 -23.71 15.93 12.13
CA SER A 338 -24.87 16.44 11.39
C SER A 338 -24.80 16.32 9.86
N GLY A 339 -23.64 15.98 9.30
CA GLY A 339 -23.43 15.80 7.85
C GLY A 339 -22.60 16.88 7.14
N LYS A 340 -22.04 17.86 7.87
CA LYS A 340 -21.26 18.99 7.28
C LYS A 340 -20.10 18.53 6.37
N THR A 341 -19.22 17.70 6.91
CA THR A 341 -18.08 17.13 6.15
C THR A 341 -18.54 16.22 5.01
N THR A 342 -19.67 15.53 5.16
CA THR A 342 -20.30 14.73 4.09
C THR A 342 -20.76 15.62 2.93
N LEU A 343 -21.41 16.74 3.24
CA LEU A 343 -21.82 17.72 2.22
C LEU A 343 -20.62 18.25 1.44
N PHE A 344 -19.54 18.64 2.12
CA PHE A 344 -18.32 19.13 1.44
C PHE A 344 -17.69 18.05 0.56
N SER A 345 -17.68 16.79 1.02
CA SER A 345 -17.17 15.67 0.24
C SER A 345 -17.98 15.44 -1.04
N LEU A 346 -19.29 15.65 -1.02
CA LEU A 346 -20.16 15.55 -2.19
C LEU A 346 -19.99 16.72 -3.15
N LEU A 347 -19.84 17.95 -2.65
CA LEU A 347 -19.56 19.13 -3.47
C LEU A 347 -18.25 19.00 -4.28
N LEU A 348 -17.26 18.29 -3.72
CA LEU A 348 -16.00 17.95 -4.40
C LEU A 348 -16.07 16.69 -5.27
N ARG A 349 -17.24 16.03 -5.33
CA ARG A 349 -17.44 14.70 -5.93
C ARG A 349 -16.37 13.69 -5.48
N LEU A 350 -16.07 13.66 -4.18
CA LEU A 350 -15.27 12.58 -3.57
C LEU A 350 -16.11 11.30 -3.38
N TYR A 351 -17.44 11.48 -3.38
CA TYR A 351 -18.43 10.41 -3.49
C TYR A 351 -19.33 10.66 -4.72
N PRO A 352 -19.95 9.61 -5.29
CA PRO A 352 -20.94 9.78 -6.35
C PRO A 352 -22.10 10.67 -5.90
N VAL A 353 -22.46 11.64 -6.75
CA VAL A 353 -23.58 12.56 -6.53
C VAL A 353 -24.74 12.13 -7.43
N PRO A 354 -25.97 12.01 -6.90
CA PRO A 354 -27.13 11.72 -7.74
C PRO A 354 -27.36 12.78 -8.82
N PRO A 355 -27.66 12.40 -10.07
CA PRO A 355 -28.02 13.36 -11.12
C PRO A 355 -29.20 14.22 -10.68
N GLY A 356 -29.17 15.50 -11.05
CA GLY A 356 -30.23 16.47 -10.78
C GLY A 356 -30.25 17.06 -9.37
N THR A 357 -29.24 16.78 -8.53
CA THR A 357 -29.24 17.23 -7.12
C THR A 357 -28.23 18.31 -6.78
N VAL A 358 -27.15 18.46 -7.57
CA VAL A 358 -26.13 19.48 -7.33
C VAL A 358 -25.77 20.11 -8.66
N PHE A 359 -25.85 21.44 -8.72
CA PHE A 359 -25.60 22.23 -9.91
C PHE A 359 -24.54 23.29 -9.62
N LEU A 360 -23.60 23.46 -10.56
CA LEU A 360 -22.59 24.52 -10.55
C LEU A 360 -22.86 25.44 -11.73
N GLU A 361 -23.29 26.69 -11.46
CA GLU A 361 -23.72 27.66 -12.48
C GLU A 361 -24.80 27.09 -13.43
N GLY A 362 -25.78 26.40 -12.84
CA GLY A 362 -26.90 25.75 -13.55
C GLY A 362 -26.55 24.43 -14.26
N ARG A 363 -25.32 23.94 -14.13
CA ARG A 363 -24.85 22.69 -14.74
C ARG A 363 -24.82 21.56 -13.72
N ASP A 364 -25.48 20.44 -14.03
CA ASP A 364 -25.46 19.27 -13.16
C ASP A 364 -24.02 18.75 -12.98
N VAL A 365 -23.56 18.78 -11.73
CA VAL A 365 -22.20 18.41 -11.33
C VAL A 365 -21.88 16.96 -11.67
N SER A 366 -22.87 16.07 -11.75
CA SER A 366 -22.68 14.68 -12.18
C SER A 366 -22.23 14.54 -13.65
N ALA A 367 -22.59 15.51 -14.50
CA ALA A 367 -22.27 15.57 -15.93
C ALA A 367 -21.05 16.44 -16.28
N ILE A 368 -20.53 17.22 -15.33
CA ILE A 368 -19.32 18.03 -15.49
C ILE A 368 -18.08 17.13 -15.32
N PRO A 369 -16.98 17.34 -16.06
CA PRO A 369 -15.73 16.62 -15.85
C PRO A 369 -15.19 16.85 -14.42
N LEU A 370 -14.70 15.79 -13.76
CA LEU A 370 -14.22 15.86 -12.37
C LEU A 370 -13.13 16.93 -12.17
N ASP A 371 -12.19 17.05 -13.11
CA ASP A 371 -11.11 18.03 -13.05
C ASP A 371 -11.65 19.47 -13.06
N GLU A 372 -12.74 19.74 -13.79
CA GLU A 372 -13.36 21.07 -13.83
C GLU A 372 -14.05 21.39 -12.49
N VAL A 373 -14.81 20.44 -11.95
CA VAL A 373 -15.44 20.58 -10.62
C VAL A 373 -14.38 20.84 -9.55
N ARG A 374 -13.31 20.03 -9.53
CA ARG A 374 -12.26 20.11 -8.50
C ARG A 374 -11.36 21.35 -8.65
N ARG A 375 -11.22 21.92 -9.86
CA ARG A 375 -10.54 23.21 -10.06
C ARG A 375 -11.39 24.40 -9.60
N ALA A 376 -12.71 24.29 -9.68
CA ALA A 376 -13.62 25.34 -9.22
C ALA A 376 -13.69 25.43 -7.69
N VAL A 377 -13.26 24.39 -6.96
CA VAL A 377 -13.42 24.28 -5.50
C VAL A 377 -12.07 24.15 -4.80
N SER A 378 -11.79 25.07 -3.87
CA SER A 378 -10.68 24.98 -2.91
C SER A 378 -11.21 24.48 -1.55
N LEU A 379 -10.53 23.51 -0.94
CA LEU A 379 -10.89 22.96 0.38
C LEU A 379 -9.80 23.22 1.42
N VAL A 380 -10.21 23.66 2.61
CA VAL A 380 -9.45 23.51 3.86
C VAL A 380 -10.16 22.47 4.72
N SER A 381 -9.51 21.33 4.92
CA SER A 381 -10.04 20.22 5.72
C SER A 381 -9.89 20.48 7.22
N GLN A 382 -10.76 19.86 8.02
CA GLN A 382 -10.70 19.90 9.48
C GLN A 382 -9.35 19.40 10.02
N ASP A 383 -8.86 18.28 9.48
CA ASP A 383 -7.53 17.76 9.76
C ASP A 383 -6.54 18.28 8.71
N PRO A 384 -5.60 19.20 9.06
CA PRO A 384 -4.66 19.75 8.09
C PRO A 384 -3.61 18.70 7.71
N PHE A 385 -3.44 18.49 6.39
CA PHE A 385 -2.43 17.59 5.85
C PHE A 385 -1.38 18.34 5.02
N LEU A 386 -0.11 18.16 5.36
CA LEU A 386 1.03 18.68 4.62
C LEU A 386 1.91 17.53 4.11
N PHE A 387 2.38 17.66 2.87
CA PHE A 387 3.35 16.74 2.28
C PHE A 387 4.75 17.03 2.83
N SER A 388 5.60 16.00 2.85
CA SER A 388 7.00 16.14 3.24
C SER A 388 7.79 16.79 2.10
N ASP A 389 7.69 18.12 2.01
CA ASP A 389 8.25 18.95 0.95
C ASP A 389 8.45 20.39 1.49
N THR A 390 8.88 21.31 0.65
CA THR A 390 9.01 22.73 0.97
C THR A 390 7.67 23.39 1.33
N ILE A 391 7.73 24.51 2.05
CA ILE A 391 6.56 25.37 2.31
C ILE A 391 5.92 25.82 0.99
N LEU A 392 6.73 26.24 0.02
CA LEU A 392 6.30 26.63 -1.31
C LEU A 392 5.52 25.52 -2.01
N ALA A 393 6.06 24.29 -2.05
CA ALA A 393 5.39 23.16 -2.69
C ALA A 393 4.07 22.82 -1.99
N ASN A 394 4.00 22.96 -0.67
CA ASN A 394 2.78 22.73 0.10
C ASN A 394 1.72 23.79 -0.15
N ILE A 395 2.08 25.08 -0.17
CA ILE A 395 1.13 26.18 -0.42
C ILE A 395 0.69 26.18 -1.89
N GLY A 396 1.63 25.94 -2.81
CA GLY A 396 1.36 25.89 -4.25
C GLY A 396 0.75 24.58 -4.76
N PHE A 397 0.43 23.62 -3.89
CA PHE A 397 0.00 22.26 -4.27
C PHE A 397 -1.20 22.22 -5.25
N GLY A 398 -2.08 23.23 -5.20
CA GLY A 398 -3.23 23.34 -6.10
C GLY A 398 -2.90 23.83 -7.52
N ARG A 399 -1.63 24.10 -7.84
CA ARG A 399 -1.18 24.62 -9.15
C ARG A 399 -0.18 23.68 -9.80
N ASP A 400 -0.21 23.62 -11.13
CA ASP A 400 0.75 22.85 -11.92
C ASP A 400 2.19 23.32 -11.70
N VAL A 401 2.38 24.65 -11.53
CA VAL A 401 3.64 25.28 -11.17
C VAL A 401 3.39 26.27 -10.03
N PRO A 402 3.92 26.02 -8.82
CA PRO A 402 3.88 26.97 -7.71
C PRO A 402 4.59 28.27 -8.07
N ASP A 403 3.86 29.39 -8.06
CA ASP A 403 4.46 30.72 -8.08
C ASP A 403 4.74 31.17 -6.63
N GLU A 404 5.97 31.58 -6.36
CA GLU A 404 6.38 31.98 -5.01
C GLU A 404 5.68 33.26 -4.56
N GLU A 405 5.46 34.21 -5.47
CA GLU A 405 4.84 35.47 -5.11
C GLU A 405 3.36 35.28 -4.74
N ASP A 406 2.61 34.49 -5.52
CA ASP A 406 1.27 34.05 -5.16
C ASP A 406 1.24 33.28 -3.82
N ALA A 407 2.20 32.39 -3.60
CA ALA A 407 2.28 31.63 -2.36
C ALA A 407 2.57 32.55 -1.14
N ARG A 408 3.42 33.57 -1.29
CA ARG A 408 3.69 34.57 -0.26
C ARG A 408 2.47 35.44 0.02
N ARG A 409 1.75 35.87 -1.02
CA ARG A 409 0.47 36.60 -0.85
C ARG A 409 -0.55 35.76 -0.08
N ALA A 410 -0.72 34.50 -0.45
CA ALA A 410 -1.64 33.59 0.23
C ALA A 410 -1.21 33.31 1.68
N ALA A 411 0.10 33.16 1.94
CA ALA A 411 0.64 33.02 3.28
C ALA A 411 0.44 34.27 4.15
N SER A 412 0.50 35.46 3.55
CA SER A 412 0.23 36.73 4.24
C SER A 412 -1.22 36.82 4.70
N MET A 413 -2.17 36.48 3.80
CA MET A 413 -3.60 36.42 4.12
C MET A 413 -3.93 35.40 5.21
N ALA A 414 -3.20 34.27 5.22
CA ALA A 414 -3.33 33.24 6.25
C ALA A 414 -2.55 33.57 7.55
N ARG A 415 -1.98 34.78 7.67
CA ARG A 415 -1.15 35.21 8.81
C ARG A 415 0.01 34.26 9.13
N PHE A 416 0.65 33.70 8.11
CA PHE A 416 1.77 32.76 8.27
C PHE A 416 3.08 33.25 7.66
N LEU A 417 3.05 34.29 6.82
CA LEU A 417 4.23 34.77 6.09
C LEU A 417 5.40 35.16 7.02
N ALA A 418 5.15 35.91 8.10
CA ALA A 418 6.20 36.36 9.01
C ALA A 418 6.95 35.17 9.65
N GLU A 419 6.22 34.15 10.11
CA GLU A 419 6.83 32.94 10.66
C GLU A 419 7.60 32.16 9.60
N ILE A 420 7.11 32.12 8.36
CA ILE A 420 7.86 31.51 7.25
C ILE A 420 9.19 32.26 7.04
N GLU A 421 9.19 33.59 7.08
CA GLU A 421 10.40 34.40 6.88
C GLU A 421 11.44 34.20 8.00
N GLU A 422 11.00 33.87 9.20
CA GLU A 422 11.88 33.52 10.33
C GLU A 422 12.48 32.11 10.21
N MET A 423 11.89 31.24 9.37
CA MET A 423 12.40 29.87 9.18
C MET A 423 13.69 29.87 8.36
N PRO A 424 14.69 29.05 8.73
CA PRO A 424 15.85 28.81 7.89
C PRO A 424 15.44 28.28 6.50
N GLY A 425 15.64 29.09 5.46
CA GLY A 425 15.26 28.77 4.08
C GLY A 425 13.91 29.33 3.63
N GLY A 426 13.17 30.03 4.49
CA GLY A 426 11.95 30.74 4.11
C GLY A 426 10.91 29.83 3.43
N MET A 427 10.42 30.25 2.27
CA MET A 427 9.50 29.46 1.42
C MET A 427 10.08 28.10 0.99
N HIS A 428 11.40 27.95 0.96
CA HIS A 428 12.08 26.71 0.61
C HIS A 428 12.43 25.83 1.82
N ALA A 429 12.03 26.23 3.04
CA ALA A 429 12.20 25.39 4.21
C ALA A 429 11.44 24.07 4.04
N VAL A 430 12.13 22.95 4.27
CA VAL A 430 11.54 21.60 4.13
C VAL A 430 10.77 21.27 5.40
N ILE A 431 9.47 21.00 5.23
CA ILE A 431 8.58 20.56 6.30
C ILE A 431 8.63 19.03 6.31
N GLY A 432 9.09 18.41 7.41
CA GLY A 432 9.28 16.95 7.50
C GLY A 432 7.98 16.14 7.38
N GLU A 433 8.02 14.83 7.67
CA GLU A 433 6.86 13.93 7.52
C GLU A 433 5.60 14.49 8.22
N ARG A 434 4.51 14.68 7.44
CA ARG A 434 3.23 15.27 7.91
C ARG A 434 3.39 16.60 8.65
N GLY A 435 4.42 17.35 8.28
CA GLY A 435 4.81 18.60 8.88
C GLY A 435 5.09 18.56 10.38
N ILE A 436 5.76 17.51 10.86
CA ILE A 436 6.17 17.38 12.27
C ILE A 436 6.90 18.60 12.83
N SER A 437 7.54 19.41 11.98
CA SER A 437 8.23 20.65 12.36
C SER A 437 7.31 21.84 12.63
N LEU A 438 6.00 21.72 12.38
CA LEU A 438 5.01 22.78 12.56
C LEU A 438 4.03 22.47 13.69
N SER A 439 3.63 23.50 14.43
CA SER A 439 2.53 23.44 15.41
C SER A 439 1.17 23.20 14.72
N GLY A 440 0.16 22.81 15.48
CA GLY A 440 -1.21 22.60 14.95
C GLY A 440 -1.76 23.83 14.21
N GLY A 441 -1.64 25.01 14.82
CA GLY A 441 -2.08 26.27 14.20
C GLY A 441 -1.25 26.68 12.97
N GLN A 442 0.04 26.38 12.95
CA GLN A 442 0.88 26.58 11.75
C GLN A 442 0.44 25.69 10.59
N LYS A 443 0.12 24.41 10.86
CA LYS A 443 -0.40 23.50 9.84
C LYS A 443 -1.72 23.99 9.25
N GLN A 444 -2.65 24.44 10.10
CA GLN A 444 -3.92 25.00 9.63
C GLN A 444 -3.69 26.23 8.75
N ARG A 445 -2.90 27.21 9.19
CA ARG A 445 -2.59 28.40 8.39
C ARG A 445 -1.90 28.07 7.05
N ALA A 446 -0.99 27.09 7.03
CA ALA A 446 -0.40 26.61 5.78
C ALA A 446 -1.45 26.00 4.83
N THR A 447 -2.43 25.24 5.34
CA THR A 447 -3.53 24.71 4.50
C THR A 447 -4.52 25.76 4.04
N ILE A 448 -4.74 26.82 4.84
CA ILE A 448 -5.54 27.99 4.43
C ILE A 448 -4.82 28.72 3.30
N ALA A 449 -3.52 29.00 3.44
CA ALA A 449 -2.69 29.57 2.39
C ALA A 449 -2.75 28.71 1.11
N ARG A 450 -2.71 27.38 1.23
CA ARG A 450 -2.88 26.47 0.09
C ARG A 450 -4.21 26.67 -0.63
N ALA A 451 -5.32 26.69 0.10
CA ALA A 451 -6.65 26.86 -0.49
C ALA A 451 -6.81 28.25 -1.14
N LEU A 452 -6.22 29.29 -0.55
CA LEU A 452 -6.20 30.64 -1.11
C LEU A 452 -5.36 30.72 -2.39
N CYS A 453 -4.19 30.08 -2.42
CA CYS A 453 -3.28 30.03 -3.56
C CYS A 453 -3.84 29.24 -4.76
N ALA A 454 -4.56 28.15 -4.49
CA ALA A 454 -5.14 27.27 -5.52
C ALA A 454 -6.13 27.98 -6.46
N GLY A 455 -6.79 29.05 -5.99
CA GLY A 455 -7.59 29.93 -6.86
C GLY A 455 -9.00 29.47 -7.19
N GLY A 456 -9.55 28.44 -6.52
CA GLY A 456 -10.94 28.00 -6.72
C GLY A 456 -11.96 29.12 -6.44
N GLU A 457 -13.01 29.18 -7.26
CA GLU A 457 -14.11 30.14 -7.13
C GLU A 457 -15.02 29.83 -5.92
N LEU A 458 -15.11 28.56 -5.50
CA LEU A 458 -15.74 28.12 -4.27
C LEU A 458 -14.68 27.78 -3.20
N LEU A 459 -14.71 28.45 -2.07
CA LEU A 459 -13.86 28.13 -0.93
C LEU A 459 -14.68 27.39 0.15
N LEU A 460 -14.34 26.12 0.37
CA LEU A 460 -14.89 25.29 1.43
C LEU A 460 -13.93 25.29 2.63
N LEU A 461 -14.43 25.67 3.80
CA LEU A 461 -13.63 25.76 5.03
C LEU A 461 -14.29 24.87 6.09
N ASP A 462 -13.72 23.71 6.39
CA ASP A 462 -14.30 22.77 7.37
C ASP A 462 -13.58 22.88 8.71
N ASP A 463 -14.15 23.66 9.63
CA ASP A 463 -13.60 23.92 10.98
C ASP A 463 -12.11 24.32 10.96
N ALA A 464 -11.73 25.04 9.90
CA ALA A 464 -10.36 25.32 9.48
C ALA A 464 -9.56 26.20 10.46
N LEU A 465 -10.23 26.82 11.44
CA LEU A 465 -9.65 27.77 12.39
C LEU A 465 -9.72 27.26 13.84
N SER A 466 -10.08 25.99 14.04
CA SER A 466 -10.26 25.39 15.36
C SER A 466 -9.00 25.37 16.24
N ALA A 467 -7.82 25.21 15.64
CA ALA A 467 -6.52 25.13 16.34
C ALA A 467 -5.73 26.44 16.30
N VAL A 468 -6.39 27.53 15.89
CA VAL A 468 -5.85 28.89 15.91
C VAL A 468 -6.46 29.66 17.08
N ASP A 469 -5.65 30.50 17.74
CA ASP A 469 -6.13 31.39 18.79
C ASP A 469 -7.18 32.37 18.27
N SER A 470 -7.99 32.93 19.17
CA SER A 470 -9.14 33.76 18.81
C SER A 470 -8.77 35.07 18.10
N GLU A 471 -7.60 35.64 18.37
CA GLU A 471 -7.16 36.90 17.74
C GLU A 471 -6.74 36.64 16.30
N THR A 472 -5.83 35.67 16.11
CA THR A 472 -5.36 35.25 14.79
C THR A 472 -6.51 34.73 13.91
N GLU A 473 -7.49 34.03 14.48
CA GLU A 473 -8.71 33.62 13.76
C GLU A 473 -9.43 34.82 13.16
N GLN A 474 -9.71 35.86 13.97
CA GLN A 474 -10.48 37.01 13.52
C GLN A 474 -9.76 37.76 12.39
N GLU A 475 -8.44 37.82 12.45
CA GLU A 475 -7.63 38.40 11.40
C GLU A 475 -7.69 37.58 10.11
N ILE A 476 -7.47 36.27 10.18
CA ILE A 476 -7.55 35.38 9.01
C ILE A 476 -8.95 35.44 8.40
N PHE A 477 -9.99 35.41 9.22
CA PHE A 477 -11.36 35.50 8.74
C PHE A 477 -11.61 36.85 8.06
N ARG A 478 -11.08 37.96 8.58
CA ARG A 478 -11.16 39.27 7.94
C ARG A 478 -10.47 39.29 6.57
N GLU A 479 -9.33 38.62 6.42
CA GLU A 479 -8.66 38.47 5.13
C GLU A 479 -9.45 37.56 4.17
N ILE A 480 -10.12 36.53 4.66
CA ILE A 480 -11.04 35.71 3.84
C ILE A 480 -12.26 36.54 3.41
N LEU A 481 -12.77 37.42 4.28
CA LEU A 481 -13.83 38.37 3.91
C LEU A 481 -13.33 39.44 2.93
N SER A 482 -12.02 39.73 2.84
CA SER A 482 -11.48 40.77 1.94
C SER A 482 -11.47 40.32 0.47
N VAL A 483 -11.48 39.00 0.20
CA VAL A 483 -11.66 38.42 -1.14
C VAL A 483 -13.13 38.31 -1.58
N ARG A 484 -14.04 38.93 -0.83
CA ARG A 484 -15.47 39.01 -1.15
C ARG A 484 -15.70 39.64 -2.53
N GLY A 485 -16.67 39.09 -3.27
CA GLY A 485 -16.96 39.46 -4.66
C GLY A 485 -16.09 38.76 -5.71
N GLY A 486 -14.90 38.28 -5.33
CA GLY A 486 -14.06 37.44 -6.18
C GLY A 486 -14.30 35.93 -6.00
N ARG A 487 -14.76 35.50 -4.81
CA ARG A 487 -14.98 34.09 -4.46
C ARG A 487 -16.24 33.90 -3.63
N THR A 488 -16.90 32.76 -3.83
CA THR A 488 -18.00 32.26 -3.00
C THR A 488 -17.41 31.44 -1.86
N VAL A 489 -17.89 31.59 -0.63
CA VAL A 489 -17.34 30.90 0.55
C VAL A 489 -18.45 30.12 1.26
N LEU A 490 -18.20 28.85 1.57
CA LEU A 490 -19.03 28.05 2.47
C LEU A 490 -18.18 27.60 3.66
N PHE A 491 -18.48 28.17 4.82
CA PHE A 491 -17.67 28.05 6.01
C PHE A 491 -18.38 27.28 7.11
N SER A 492 -17.87 26.10 7.43
CA SER A 492 -18.27 25.30 8.58
C SER A 492 -17.43 25.72 9.79
N THR A 493 -18.06 26.22 10.83
CA THR A 493 -17.40 26.54 12.10
C THR A 493 -18.34 26.34 13.26
N HIS A 494 -17.75 26.06 14.41
CA HIS A 494 -18.47 26.16 15.67
C HIS A 494 -18.47 27.59 16.22
N ARG A 495 -17.55 28.48 15.83
CA ARG A 495 -17.39 29.78 16.49
C ARG A 495 -18.43 30.82 16.02
N MET A 496 -19.30 31.25 16.95
CA MET A 496 -20.40 32.18 16.66
C MET A 496 -19.96 33.56 16.16
N ALA A 497 -18.81 34.07 16.61
CA ALA A 497 -18.29 35.37 16.20
C ALA A 497 -17.96 35.44 14.69
N SER A 498 -17.65 34.30 14.10
CA SER A 498 -17.33 34.18 12.68
C SER A 498 -18.60 33.92 11.87
N LEU A 499 -19.55 33.15 12.42
CA LEU A 499 -20.88 32.94 11.83
C LEU A 499 -21.70 34.23 11.74
N SER A 500 -21.62 35.12 12.73
CA SER A 500 -22.40 36.38 12.75
C SER A 500 -22.03 37.34 11.62
N ARG A 501 -20.88 37.13 10.96
CA ARG A 501 -20.38 37.92 9.84
C ARG A 501 -20.70 37.31 8.47
N CYS A 502 -21.34 36.15 8.44
CA CYS A 502 -21.78 35.52 7.19
C CYS A 502 -23.03 36.22 6.64
N ASP A 503 -23.15 36.26 5.32
CA ASP A 503 -24.33 36.79 4.63
C ASP A 503 -25.57 35.95 4.92
N ARG A 504 -25.34 34.66 5.13
CA ARG A 504 -26.38 33.67 5.40
C ARG A 504 -25.83 32.53 6.22
N ILE A 505 -26.66 31.93 7.05
CA ILE A 505 -26.32 30.78 7.90
C ILE A 505 -27.29 29.66 7.59
N LEU A 506 -26.75 28.46 7.36
CA LEU A 506 -27.46 27.20 7.17
C LEU A 506 -27.26 26.35 8.43
N VAL A 507 -28.36 26.00 9.09
CA VAL A 507 -28.33 25.14 10.30
C VAL A 507 -28.64 23.71 9.90
N LEU A 508 -27.68 22.83 10.10
CA LEU A 508 -27.74 21.42 9.73
C LEU A 508 -27.94 20.54 10.97
N GLU A 509 -29.04 19.81 10.99
CA GLU A 509 -29.39 18.88 12.07
C GLU A 509 -29.93 17.56 11.50
N GLY A 510 -29.39 16.42 11.96
CA GLY A 510 -29.82 15.10 11.51
C GLY A 510 -29.75 14.87 9.99
N GLY A 511 -28.81 15.53 9.30
CA GLY A 511 -28.68 15.47 7.85
C GLY A 511 -29.69 16.33 7.08
N ARG A 512 -30.38 17.28 7.72
CA ARG A 512 -31.34 18.22 7.10
C ARG A 512 -30.98 19.66 7.40
N ILE A 513 -31.26 20.58 6.46
CA ILE A 513 -31.25 22.01 6.76
C ILE A 513 -32.56 22.33 7.48
N VAL A 514 -32.46 22.66 8.77
CA VAL A 514 -33.62 22.95 9.62
C VAL A 514 -33.92 24.45 9.71
N GLU A 515 -32.90 25.29 9.56
CA GLU A 515 -33.05 26.75 9.56
C GLU A 515 -32.09 27.41 8.57
N GLU A 516 -32.55 28.52 8.01
CA GLU A 516 -31.78 29.38 7.12
C GLU A 516 -32.13 30.85 7.36
N GLY A 517 -31.11 31.72 7.40
CA GLY A 517 -31.29 33.15 7.58
C GLY A 517 -30.01 33.90 7.91
N THR A 518 -30.13 35.20 8.20
CA THR A 518 -29.05 35.99 8.80
C THR A 518 -28.93 35.69 10.29
N HIS A 519 -27.80 36.05 10.90
CA HIS A 519 -27.57 35.91 12.34
C HIS A 519 -28.72 36.48 13.19
N ASP A 520 -29.08 37.73 12.95
CA ASP A 520 -30.11 38.43 13.72
C ASP A 520 -31.49 37.78 13.56
N LEU A 521 -31.81 37.34 12.34
CA LEU A 521 -33.07 36.65 12.05
C LEU A 521 -33.14 35.31 12.79
N LEU A 522 -32.08 34.52 12.75
CA LEU A 522 -32.04 33.21 13.41
C LEU A 522 -32.05 33.32 14.94
N LEU A 523 -31.38 34.33 15.51
CA LEU A 523 -31.48 34.62 16.94
C LEU A 523 -32.91 35.00 17.36
N SER A 524 -33.60 35.82 16.55
CA SER A 524 -34.97 36.23 16.85
C SER A 524 -36.00 35.09 16.81
N ARG A 525 -35.71 34.01 16.05
CA ARG A 525 -36.58 32.83 15.92
C ARG A 525 -36.51 31.88 17.12
N ALA A 526 -35.49 32.00 17.97
CA ALA A 526 -35.29 31.16 19.15
C ALA A 526 -35.38 29.65 18.87
N GLY A 527 -34.85 29.20 17.72
CA GLY A 527 -34.83 27.80 17.31
C GLY A 527 -33.45 27.14 17.47
N ALA A 528 -33.11 26.19 16.59
CA ALA A 528 -31.89 25.37 16.69
C ALA A 528 -30.60 26.22 16.66
N TYR A 529 -30.56 27.30 15.88
CA TYR A 529 -29.43 28.23 15.91
C TYR A 529 -29.25 28.90 17.27
N PHE A 530 -30.36 29.36 17.87
CA PHE A 530 -30.36 30.03 19.16
C PHE A 530 -29.88 29.09 20.27
N ASP A 531 -30.34 27.85 20.28
CA ASP A 531 -29.88 26.84 21.26
C ASP A 531 -28.36 26.59 21.17
N LEU A 532 -27.81 26.51 19.95
CA LEU A 532 -26.36 26.39 19.74
C LEU A 532 -25.62 27.63 20.23
N TYR A 533 -26.17 28.82 19.99
CA TYR A 533 -25.61 30.08 20.43
C TYR A 533 -25.60 30.19 21.97
N SER A 534 -26.72 29.92 22.62
CA SER A 534 -26.86 29.98 24.09
C SER A 534 -25.93 29.00 24.80
N ARG A 535 -25.78 27.77 24.27
CA ARG A 535 -24.84 26.79 24.84
C ARG A 535 -23.40 27.29 24.80
N GLN A 536 -22.97 27.93 23.72
CA GLN A 536 -21.62 28.49 23.64
C GLN A 536 -21.42 29.69 24.56
N LEU A 537 -22.44 30.53 24.72
CA LEU A 537 -22.38 31.64 25.65
C LEU A 537 -22.20 31.12 27.09
N LEU A 538 -22.96 30.09 27.48
CA LEU A 538 -22.86 29.46 28.79
C LEU A 538 -21.47 28.83 29.02
N VAL A 539 -20.91 28.15 28.03
CA VAL A 539 -19.55 27.58 28.13
C VAL A 539 -18.52 28.69 28.34
N ARG A 540 -18.60 29.79 27.59
CA ARG A 540 -17.70 30.93 27.76
C ARG A 540 -17.86 31.59 29.14
N GLU A 541 -19.08 31.72 29.64
CA GLU A 541 -19.34 32.25 30.98
C GLU A 541 -18.77 31.34 32.08
N LEU A 542 -18.87 30.02 31.91
CA LEU A 542 -18.28 29.04 32.84
C LEU A 542 -16.75 29.03 32.80
N GLU A 543 -16.14 29.19 31.63
CA GLU A 543 -14.69 29.30 31.47
C GLU A 543 -14.13 30.63 32.00
N ALA A 544 -14.96 31.69 31.97
CA ALA A 544 -14.63 33.00 32.53
C ALA A 544 -14.97 33.14 34.02
N ALA A 545 -15.70 32.18 34.60
CA ALA A 545 -16.00 32.15 36.02
C ALA A 545 -14.75 31.71 36.80
N PRO A 546 -14.33 32.47 37.84
CA PRO A 546 -13.07 32.28 38.56
C PRO A 546 -12.98 31.01 39.40
#